data_AF-A0AAV9ZTC2-F1
#
_entry.id   AF-A0AAV9ZTC2-F1
#
_cell.length_a   1.000
_cell.length_b   1.000
_cell.length_c   1.000
_cell.angle_alpha   90.00
_cell.angle_beta   90.00
_cell.angle_gamma   90.00
#
_symmetry.space_group_name_H-M   'P 1'
#
loop_
_entity.id
_entity.type
_entity.pdbx_description
1 polymer ?
#
loop_
_entity_poly.entity_id
_entity_poly.type
_entity_poly.pdbx_seq_one_letter_code
_entity_poly.pdbx_strand_id
1 'polypeptide(L)' 'MGNHSGANGHYNGTRPPDDVLKAALHDYAEKSLSLSQCLDYLLKDYEYKIGCD' A
#
# COMPACT_ATOMS: atom_id res chain seq x y z
N MET A 1 0.02 -19.93 13.99
CA MET A 1 0.33 -19.31 12.69
C MET A 1 -0.90 -18.51 12.30
N GLY A 2 -0.91 -17.20 12.55
CA GLY A 2 -2.12 -16.41 12.39
C GLY A 2 -1.77 -14.94 12.57
N ASN A 3 -1.36 -14.30 11.48
CA ASN A 3 -1.21 -12.85 11.48
C ASN A 3 -2.62 -12.27 11.57
N HIS A 4 -2.99 -11.84 12.78
CA HIS A 4 -4.22 -11.12 13.04
C HIS A 4 -4.32 -9.97 12.05
N SER A 5 -5.45 -9.96 11.34
CA SER A 5 -5.97 -8.85 10.56
C SER A 5 -5.64 -7.52 11.25
N GLY A 6 -5.15 -6.55 10.48
CA GLY A 6 -4.95 -5.19 10.97
C GLY A 6 -6.18 -4.72 11.76
N ALA A 7 -5.95 -4.02 12.86
CA ALA A 7 -6.94 -3.68 13.90
C ALA A 7 -8.17 -2.88 13.42
N ASN A 8 -8.24 -2.56 12.12
CA ASN A 8 -9.38 -1.96 11.47
C ASN A 8 -9.96 -3.06 10.59
N GLY A 9 -11.19 -3.53 10.82
CA GLY A 9 -11.83 -4.65 10.10
C GLY A 9 -11.97 -4.54 8.58
N HIS A 10 -11.19 -3.68 7.92
CA HIS A 10 -10.95 -3.64 6.50
C HIS A 10 -9.78 -4.55 6.12
N TYR A 11 -10.07 -5.51 5.24
CA TYR A 11 -9.06 -6.26 4.53
C TYR A 11 -8.30 -5.28 3.59
N ASN A 12 -7.16 -4.76 4.04
CA ASN A 12 -6.32 -3.86 3.26
C ASN A 12 -5.42 -4.60 2.25
N GLY A 13 -5.72 -5.87 1.97
CA GLY A 13 -4.83 -6.80 1.27
C GLY A 13 -3.68 -7.29 2.12
N THR A 14 -2.73 -8.00 1.49
CA THR A 14 -1.48 -8.40 2.13
C THR A 14 -0.52 -7.23 2.01
N ARG A 15 -0.13 -6.62 3.13
CA ARG A 15 0.89 -5.57 3.12
C ARG A 15 2.17 -6.13 2.46
N PRO A 16 2.64 -5.56 1.34
CA PRO A 16 3.90 -5.97 0.75
C PRO A 16 5.04 -5.71 1.74
N PRO A 17 6.14 -6.46 1.65
CA PRO A 17 7.30 -6.26 2.51
C PRO A 17 7.79 -4.81 2.42
N ASP A 18 8.32 -4.28 3.53
CA ASP A 18 8.68 -2.87 3.66
C ASP A 18 9.65 -2.38 2.60
N ASP A 19 10.61 -3.22 2.18
CA ASP A 19 11.54 -2.90 1.10
C ASP A 19 10.85 -2.65 -0.24
N VAL A 20 9.82 -3.45 -0.54
CA VAL A 20 9.03 -3.33 -1.77
C VAL A 20 8.12 -2.10 -1.71
N LEU A 21 7.46 -1.89 -0.56
CA LEU A 21 6.61 -0.72 -0.37
C LEU A 21 7.42 0.57 -0.46
N LYS A 22 8.61 0.60 0.14
CA LYS A 22 9.53 1.74 0.10
C LYS A 22 10.02 2.03 -1.32
N ALA A 23 10.39 1.00 -2.07
CA ALA A 23 10.81 1.16 -3.46
C ALA A 23 9.68 1.70 -4.34
N ALA A 24 8.46 1.17 -4.19
CA ALA A 24 7.28 1.64 -4.90
C ALA A 24 6.96 3.11 -4.58
N LEU A 25 6.93 3.48 -3.29
CA LEU A 25 6.69 4.86 -2.86
C LEU A 25 7.76 5.83 -3.37
N HIS A 26 9.03 5.40 -3.45
CA HIS A 26 10.10 6.21 -4.01
C HIS A 26 9.90 6.44 -5.52
N ASP A 27 9.61 5.38 -6.28
CA ASP A 27 9.32 5.47 -7.72
C ASP A 27 8.11 6.39 -8.00
N TYR A 28 7.07 6.31 -7.17
CA TYR A 28 5.90 7.19 -7.29
C TYR A 28 6.21 8.66 -6.98
N ALA A 29 7.09 8.90 -5.99
CA ALA A 29 7.57 10.24 -5.67
C ALA A 29 8.41 10.83 -6.81
N GLU A 30 9.28 10.03 -7.43
CA GLU A 30 10.05 10.45 -8.61
C GLU A 30 9.15 10.76 -9.81
N LYS A 31 8.04 10.02 -9.97
CA LYS A 31 7.02 10.26 -10.99
C LYS A 31 6.10 11.46 -10.67
N SER A 32 6.28 12.14 -9.54
CA SER A 32 5.42 13.23 -9.06
C SER A 32 3.93 12.85 -9.05
N LEU A 33 3.63 11.60 -8.71
CA LEU A 33 2.25 11.12 -8.64
C LEU A 33 1.52 11.76 -7.46
N SER A 34 0.24 12.08 -7.68
CA SER A 34 -0.63 12.52 -6.59
C SER A 34 -0.86 11.37 -5.61
N LEU A 35 -1.13 11.69 -4.34
CA LEU A 35 -1.43 10.69 -3.31
C LEU A 35 -2.52 9.69 -3.76
N SER A 36 -3.59 10.18 -4.41
CA SER A 36 -4.66 9.33 -4.94
C SER A 36 -4.17 8.36 -6.02
N GLN A 37 -3.22 8.77 -6.86
CA GLN A 37 -2.62 7.88 -7.85
C GLN A 37 -1.72 6.85 -7.17
N CYS A 38 -0.87 7.25 -6.22
CA CYS A 38 -0.06 6.31 -5.44
C CYS A 38 -0.92 5.22 -4.78
N LEU A 39 -2.07 5.60 -4.22
CA LEU A 39 -3.01 4.66 -3.61
C LEU A 39 -3.66 3.72 -4.64
N ASP A 40 -4.00 4.22 -5.83
CA ASP A 40 -4.53 3.39 -6.93
C ASP A 40 -3.49 2.40 -7.45
N TYR A 41 -2.23 2.84 -7.63
CA TYR A 41 -1.12 1.97 -8.00
C TYR A 41 -0.80 0.93 -6.94
N LEU A 42 -0.78 1.29 -5.65
CA LEU A 42 -0.58 0.32 -4.57
C LEU A 42 -1.69 -0.74 -4.53
N LEU A 43 -2.93 -0.34 -4.79
CA LEU A 43 -4.05 -1.26 -4.88
C LEU A 43 -3.95 -2.15 -6.12
N LYS A 44 -3.49 -1.62 -7.25
CA LYS A 44 -3.41 -2.37 -8.51
C LYS A 44 -2.22 -3.32 -8.57
N ASP A 45 -1.05 -2.88 -8.13
CA ASP A 45 0.20 -3.63 -8.19
C ASP A 45 0.36 -4.61 -7.01
N TYR A 46 -0.15 -4.26 -5.83
CA TYR A 46 0.07 -5.03 -4.59
C TYR A 46 -1.22 -5.47 -3.91
N GLU A 47 -2.39 -5.20 -4.49
CA GLU A 47 -3.70 -5.40 -3.84
C GLU A 47 -3.76 -4.71 -2.45
N TYR A 48 -2.92 -3.68 -2.25
CA TYR A 48 -2.66 -3.08 -0.95
C TYR A 48 -3.27 -1.68 -0.84
N LYS A 49 -4.10 -1.48 0.18
CA LYS A 49 -4.73 -0.18 0.46
C LYS A 49 -4.17 0.41 1.75
N ILE A 50 -3.51 1.57 1.64
CA ILE A 50 -3.17 2.37 2.81
C ILE A 50 -4.41 3.19 3.17
N GLY A 51 -5.08 2.81 4.25
CA GLY A 51 -6.22 3.55 4.78
C GLY A 51 -5.74 4.86 5.40
N CYS A 52 -6.12 5.98 4.79
CA CYS A 52 -6.20 7.26 5.48
C CYS A 52 -7.50 7.24 6.28
N ASP A 53 -7.38 7.25 7.61
CA ASP A 53 -8.45 7.71 8.51
C ASP A 53 -8.41 9.25 8.55
#